data_AF-A0A840ZJ20-F1
#
_entry.id   AF-A0A840ZJ20-F1
#
_cell.length_a   1.000
_cell.length_b   1.000
_cell.length_c   1.000
_cell.angle_alpha   90.00
_cell.angle_beta   90.00
_cell.angle_gamma   90.00
#
_symmetry.space_group_name_H-M   'P 1'
#
loop_
_entity.id
_entity.type
_entity.pdbx_description
1 polymer ?
#
loop_
_entity_poly.entity_id
_entity_poly.type
_entity_poly.pdbx_seq_one_letter_code
_entity_poly.pdbx_strand_id
1 'polypeptide(L)'
;MTSSAERLTPAASGLRPDSGNAAMAGTLPAHRSVEEILAHPDFPAARALFVAEHAKVYEAGTFPAQLGADIGRVTTLAIIVCLHAAYDPADRATWPTLNRLKDRVARFGFASPRLIDDFVARLGQTGYVAMERQPEDSRVRLLKPTERLLAWDREWMAAHFAPLDLLYPDPGYGPPGRRDPAFQAVHAGAALAAFDAIIAMTWSNLEIVFFLSATSALIILLSFFEMGGADPESRIRESDLAHLAPRFGVSRTHIRNILAVARERGFLTRSGPRNAFIRLTPRWTTAFDRFIADSLAQSDLTYRLALRAMGADALYRG
;
A
#
# COMPACT_ATOMS: atom_id res chain seq x y z
N MET A 1 20.67 -35.98 -4.79
CA MET A 1 19.40 -35.36 -4.36
C MET A 1 19.67 -33.90 -4.15
N THR A 2 19.49 -33.11 -5.21
CA THR A 2 20.14 -31.82 -5.42
C THR A 2 19.14 -30.67 -5.27
N SER A 3 19.53 -29.76 -4.39
CA SER A 3 19.18 -28.34 -4.24
C SER A 3 18.32 -27.69 -5.34
N SER A 4 17.17 -27.15 -4.94
CA SER A 4 16.39 -26.15 -5.71
C SER A 4 16.53 -24.79 -5.05
N ALA A 5 17.70 -24.18 -5.24
CA ALA A 5 17.96 -22.77 -4.99
C ALA A 5 18.29 -22.13 -6.34
N GLU A 6 17.27 -21.92 -7.17
CA GLU A 6 17.42 -21.22 -8.44
C GLU A 6 16.09 -20.59 -8.84
N ARG A 7 16.01 -19.26 -8.68
CA ARG A 7 15.38 -18.29 -9.60
C ARG A 7 14.99 -17.03 -8.85
N LEU A 8 15.75 -15.97 -9.11
CA LEU A 8 15.32 -14.57 -9.18
C LEU A 8 16.46 -13.81 -9.86
N THR A 9 16.54 -13.92 -11.19
CA THR A 9 17.38 -13.07 -12.03
C THR A 9 16.46 -12.01 -12.64
N PRO A 10 16.79 -10.71 -12.60
CA PRO A 10 15.94 -9.69 -13.21
C PRO A 10 16.05 -9.79 -14.73
N ALA A 11 14.91 -9.97 -15.40
CA ALA A 11 14.86 -9.82 -16.85
C ALA A 11 15.08 -8.35 -17.21
N ALA A 12 16.17 -8.08 -17.93
CA ALA A 12 16.43 -6.78 -18.54
C ALA A 12 15.32 -6.48 -19.57
N SER A 13 14.35 -5.65 -19.18
CA SER A 13 13.36 -5.11 -20.11
C SER A 13 13.86 -3.76 -20.62
N GLY A 14 14.22 -3.71 -21.90
CA GLY A 14 14.50 -2.47 -22.60
C GLY A 14 13.20 -1.67 -22.77
N LEU A 15 12.95 -0.74 -21.85
CA LEU A 15 11.93 0.28 -22.04
C LEU A 15 12.45 1.37 -22.99
N ARG A 16 11.77 1.54 -24.13
CA ARG A 16 11.77 2.83 -24.81
C ARG A 16 10.92 3.81 -23.98
N PRO A 17 11.34 5.07 -23.80
CA PRO A 17 10.52 6.05 -23.10
C PRO A 17 9.25 6.33 -23.92
N ASP A 18 8.09 6.14 -23.29
CA ASP A 18 6.79 6.55 -23.83
C ASP A 18 6.79 8.08 -24.03
N SER A 19 6.77 8.50 -25.28
CA SER A 19 6.77 9.91 -25.73
C SER A 19 5.47 10.66 -25.47
N GLY A 20 4.53 10.06 -24.70
CA GLY A 20 3.23 10.67 -24.36
C GLY A 20 3.17 11.38 -23.00
N ASN A 21 4.21 11.32 -22.16
CA ASN A 21 4.18 11.88 -20.79
C ASN A 21 5.07 13.12 -20.59
N ALA A 22 5.57 13.71 -21.69
CA ALA A 22 6.55 14.79 -21.64
C ALA A 22 5.99 16.15 -21.18
N ALA A 23 4.67 16.31 -21.04
CA ALA A 23 4.05 17.61 -20.72
C ALA A 23 3.90 17.92 -19.21
N MET A 24 4.24 16.97 -18.31
CA MET A 24 4.18 17.17 -16.85
C MET A 24 5.48 16.76 -16.14
N ALA A 25 6.63 16.85 -16.83
CA ALA A 25 7.95 16.73 -16.19
C ALA A 25 8.29 17.99 -15.38
N GLY A 26 7.40 18.39 -14.47
CA GLY A 26 7.73 19.29 -13.38
C GLY A 26 8.52 18.51 -12.34
N THR A 27 9.55 19.13 -11.76
CA THR A 27 10.19 18.59 -10.55
C THR A 27 9.12 18.21 -9.54
N LEU A 28 9.22 16.99 -8.98
CA LEU A 28 8.34 16.53 -7.91
C LEU A 28 8.26 17.63 -6.84
N PRO A 29 7.07 17.92 -6.27
CA PRO A 29 6.97 18.92 -5.21
C PRO A 29 7.91 18.53 -4.07
N ALA A 30 8.51 19.55 -3.44
CA ALA A 30 9.13 19.37 -2.13
C ALA A 30 8.08 18.73 -1.22
N HIS A 31 8.46 17.69 -0.49
CA HIS A 31 7.60 16.92 0.42
C HIS A 31 8.40 16.55 1.67
N ARG A 32 7.71 16.14 2.73
CA ARG A 32 8.33 15.71 3.98
C ARG A 32 9.27 14.54 3.69
N SER A 33 10.52 14.67 4.10
CA SER A 33 11.50 13.60 4.03
C SER A 33 11.24 12.56 5.12
N VAL A 34 11.80 11.39 4.91
CA VAL A 34 11.67 10.26 5.84
C VAL A 34 12.38 10.58 7.16
N GLU A 35 13.52 11.25 7.06
CA GLU A 35 14.34 11.67 8.19
C GLU A 35 13.61 12.72 9.04
N GLU A 36 12.90 13.68 8.43
CA GLU A 36 12.06 14.64 9.16
C GLU A 36 10.91 13.95 9.91
N ILE A 37 10.28 12.95 9.29
CA ILE A 37 9.17 12.20 9.91
C ILE A 37 9.66 11.36 11.09
N LEU A 38 10.78 10.64 10.93
CA LEU A 38 11.39 9.82 11.98
C LEU A 38 11.90 10.66 13.16
N ALA A 39 12.41 11.85 12.88
CA ALA A 39 12.90 12.76 13.91
C ALA A 39 11.78 13.49 14.68
N HIS A 40 10.53 13.39 14.23
CA HIS A 40 9.42 14.07 14.88
C HIS A 40 9.16 13.50 16.29
N PRO A 41 9.03 14.34 17.34
CA PRO A 41 8.84 13.87 18.71
C PRO A 41 7.60 12.98 18.87
N ASP A 42 6.54 13.26 18.12
CA ASP A 42 5.29 12.48 18.14
C ASP A 42 5.27 11.27 17.18
N PHE A 43 6.39 10.92 16.55
CA PHE A 43 6.46 9.75 15.66
C PHE A 43 5.96 8.44 16.33
N PRO A 44 6.27 8.14 17.61
CA PRO A 44 5.70 6.96 18.28
C PRO A 44 4.17 6.96 18.32
N ALA A 45 3.53 8.12 18.48
CA ALA A 45 2.08 8.26 18.46
C ALA A 45 1.53 8.12 17.03
N ALA A 46 2.19 8.75 16.05
CA ALA A 46 1.85 8.60 14.63
C ALA A 46 1.94 7.14 14.16
N ARG A 47 2.96 6.40 14.62
CA ARG A 47 3.11 4.96 14.36
C ARG A 47 1.95 4.16 14.95
N ALA A 48 1.58 4.40 16.20
CA ALA A 48 0.46 3.70 16.81
C ALA A 48 -0.84 3.96 16.03
N LEU A 49 -1.07 5.21 15.62
CA LEU A 49 -2.20 5.60 14.79
C LEU A 49 -2.16 4.93 13.41
N PHE A 50 -0.99 4.91 12.75
CA PHE A 50 -0.80 4.24 11.46
C PHE A 50 -1.21 2.78 11.55
N VAL A 51 -0.69 2.04 12.53
CA VAL A 51 -1.00 0.62 12.72
C VAL A 51 -2.49 0.41 12.94
N ALA A 52 -3.10 1.19 13.84
CA ALA A 52 -4.50 1.06 14.19
C ALA A 52 -5.44 1.33 12.99
N GLU A 53 -5.19 2.39 12.21
CA GLU A 53 -6.01 2.71 11.04
C GLU A 53 -5.80 1.72 9.90
N HIS A 54 -4.56 1.27 9.66
CA HIS A 54 -4.27 0.29 8.61
C HIS A 54 -4.85 -1.09 8.93
N ALA A 55 -4.92 -1.46 10.22
CA ALA A 55 -5.51 -2.73 10.61
C ALA A 55 -6.99 -2.80 10.20
N LYS A 56 -7.74 -1.70 10.37
CA LYS A 56 -9.17 -1.63 10.00
C LYS A 56 -9.40 -1.87 8.50
N VAL A 57 -8.59 -1.26 7.63
CA VAL A 57 -8.78 -1.33 6.17
C VAL A 57 -8.25 -2.63 5.54
N TYR A 58 -7.34 -3.33 6.23
CA TYR A 58 -6.77 -4.62 5.80
C TYR A 58 -7.38 -5.86 6.48
N GLU A 59 -8.33 -5.67 7.40
CA GLU A 59 -9.14 -6.76 7.94
C GLU A 59 -9.88 -7.51 6.83
N ALA A 60 -9.99 -8.83 6.95
CA ALA A 60 -10.54 -9.68 5.88
C ALA A 60 -12.02 -9.39 5.57
N GLY A 61 -12.77 -8.88 6.56
CA GLY A 61 -14.15 -8.45 6.35
C GLY A 61 -14.28 -7.12 5.59
N THR A 62 -13.22 -6.31 5.60
CA THR A 62 -13.20 -4.95 5.03
C THR A 62 -12.50 -4.92 3.67
N PHE A 63 -11.39 -5.66 3.54
CA PHE A 63 -10.56 -5.63 2.34
C PHE A 63 -11.34 -6.07 1.09
N PRO A 64 -11.19 -5.39 -0.07
CA PRO A 64 -11.92 -5.70 -1.28
C PRO A 64 -11.83 -7.17 -1.70
N ALA A 65 -12.94 -7.67 -2.24
CA ALA A 65 -13.10 -9.08 -2.64
C ALA A 65 -13.04 -10.13 -1.51
N GLN A 66 -13.01 -9.70 -0.24
CA GLN A 66 -12.91 -10.58 0.95
C GLN A 66 -11.67 -11.48 0.90
N LEU A 67 -10.56 -10.92 0.42
CA LEU A 67 -9.27 -11.60 0.35
C LEU A 67 -8.31 -10.99 1.37
N GLY A 68 -7.25 -11.72 1.71
CA GLY A 68 -6.15 -11.13 2.48
C GLY A 68 -5.37 -10.13 1.62
N ALA A 69 -5.04 -8.99 2.21
CA ALA A 69 -4.25 -7.94 1.55
C ALA A 69 -2.81 -8.41 1.28
N ASP A 70 -2.29 -8.14 0.10
CA ASP A 70 -0.85 -8.14 -0.18
C ASP A 70 -0.55 -6.94 -1.09
N ILE A 71 0.73 -6.62 -1.26
CA ILE A 71 1.14 -5.46 -2.05
C ILE A 71 0.66 -5.53 -3.49
N GLY A 72 0.58 -6.74 -4.09
CA GLY A 72 0.07 -6.92 -5.45
C GLY A 72 -1.42 -6.55 -5.56
N ARG A 73 -2.23 -6.99 -4.60
CA ARG A 73 -3.67 -6.65 -4.52
C ARG A 73 -3.89 -5.17 -4.21
N VAL A 74 -3.19 -4.63 -3.22
CA VAL A 74 -3.29 -3.21 -2.85
C VAL A 74 -2.92 -2.31 -4.04
N THR A 75 -1.80 -2.60 -4.70
CA THR A 75 -1.35 -1.87 -5.89
C THR A 75 -2.37 -1.99 -7.03
N THR A 76 -2.96 -3.16 -7.23
CA THR A 76 -3.99 -3.35 -8.26
C THR A 76 -5.22 -2.48 -7.99
N LEU A 77 -5.70 -2.42 -6.74
CA LEU A 77 -6.83 -1.57 -6.35
C LEU A 77 -6.52 -0.09 -6.59
N ALA A 78 -5.36 0.39 -6.11
CA ALA A 78 -4.94 1.77 -6.29
C ALA A 78 -4.81 2.16 -7.78
N ILE A 79 -4.24 1.28 -8.61
CA ILE A 79 -4.10 1.55 -10.06
C ILE A 79 -5.46 1.55 -10.77
N ILE A 80 -6.43 0.72 -10.37
CA ILE A 80 -7.79 0.81 -10.92
C ILE A 80 -8.38 2.20 -10.67
N VAL A 81 -8.25 2.73 -9.46
CA VAL A 81 -8.75 4.07 -9.10
C VAL A 81 -8.00 5.16 -9.88
N CYS A 82 -6.67 5.07 -9.98
CA CYS A 82 -5.86 6.03 -10.75
C CYS A 82 -6.21 6.02 -12.25
N LEU A 83 -6.37 4.84 -12.86
CA LEU A 83 -6.74 4.71 -14.27
C LEU A 83 -8.15 5.25 -14.53
N HIS A 84 -9.07 5.06 -13.59
CA HIS A 84 -10.41 5.61 -13.69
C HIS A 84 -10.41 7.14 -13.58
N ALA A 85 -9.65 7.71 -12.65
CA ALA A 85 -9.55 9.15 -12.47
C ALA A 85 -8.88 9.86 -13.66
N ALA A 86 -7.93 9.19 -14.31
CA ALA A 86 -7.22 9.72 -15.49
C ALA A 86 -7.92 9.39 -16.83
N TYR A 87 -9.13 8.81 -16.80
CA TYR A 87 -9.85 8.40 -18.00
C TYR A 87 -10.38 9.60 -18.79
N ASP A 88 -9.95 9.72 -20.05
CA ASP A 88 -10.50 10.61 -21.06
C ASP A 88 -11.19 9.78 -22.16
N PRO A 89 -12.51 9.92 -22.38
CA PRO A 89 -13.20 9.18 -23.44
C PRO A 89 -12.65 9.49 -24.84
N ALA A 90 -12.11 10.69 -25.07
CA ALA A 90 -11.57 11.10 -26.37
C ALA A 90 -10.16 10.57 -26.64
N ASP A 91 -9.41 10.19 -25.59
CA ASP A 91 -8.07 9.62 -25.73
C ASP A 91 -8.02 8.15 -25.34
N ARG A 92 -7.98 7.28 -26.37
CA ARG A 92 -7.86 5.82 -26.21
C ARG A 92 -6.67 5.39 -25.37
N ALA A 93 -5.59 6.16 -25.34
CA ALA A 93 -4.42 5.83 -24.54
C ALA A 93 -4.70 5.91 -23.03
N THR A 94 -5.75 6.62 -22.59
CA THR A 94 -6.11 6.74 -21.17
C THR A 94 -7.09 5.67 -20.69
N TRP A 95 -7.71 4.93 -21.61
CA TRP A 95 -8.83 4.04 -21.29
C TRP A 95 -8.46 2.98 -20.24
N PRO A 96 -9.26 2.82 -19.16
CA PRO A 96 -8.96 1.92 -18.05
C PRO A 96 -9.24 0.46 -18.42
N THR A 97 -8.45 -0.10 -19.33
CA THR A 97 -8.59 -1.50 -19.76
C THR A 97 -7.80 -2.46 -18.86
N LEU A 98 -8.17 -3.74 -18.88
CA LEU A 98 -7.45 -4.79 -18.14
C LEU A 98 -5.99 -4.93 -18.57
N ASN A 99 -5.69 -4.74 -19.87
CA ASN A 99 -4.30 -4.76 -20.35
C ASN A 99 -3.51 -3.58 -19.77
N ARG A 100 -4.07 -2.37 -19.80
CA ARG A 100 -3.42 -1.20 -19.22
C ARG A 100 -3.18 -1.35 -17.72
N LEU A 101 -4.12 -1.95 -17.00
CA LEU A 101 -3.94 -2.31 -15.59
C LEU A 101 -2.75 -3.26 -15.40
N LYS A 102 -2.69 -4.34 -16.17
CA LYS A 102 -1.58 -5.31 -16.10
C LYS A 102 -0.23 -4.65 -16.39
N ASP A 103 -0.15 -3.83 -17.44
CA ASP A 103 1.09 -3.15 -17.82
C ASP A 103 1.58 -2.23 -16.70
N ARG A 104 0.67 -1.52 -16.03
CA ARG A 104 1.01 -0.64 -14.91
C ARG A 104 1.39 -1.41 -13.64
N VAL A 105 0.62 -2.43 -13.27
CA VAL A 105 0.92 -3.26 -12.08
C VAL A 105 2.23 -4.03 -12.26
N ALA A 106 2.54 -4.50 -13.47
CA ALA A 106 3.76 -5.26 -13.76
C ALA A 106 5.04 -4.48 -13.42
N ARG A 107 5.02 -3.14 -13.52
CA ARG A 107 6.15 -2.28 -13.14
C ARG A 107 6.53 -2.38 -11.67
N PHE A 108 5.58 -2.76 -10.80
CA PHE A 108 5.84 -2.95 -9.37
C PHE A 108 6.49 -4.30 -9.08
N GLY A 109 6.30 -5.31 -9.94
CA GLY A 109 6.97 -6.61 -9.85
C GLY A 109 6.36 -7.60 -8.84
N PHE A 110 5.21 -7.29 -8.25
CA PHE A 110 4.60 -8.10 -7.18
C PHE A 110 3.41 -8.98 -7.60
N ALA A 111 2.92 -8.85 -8.84
CA ALA A 111 1.80 -9.64 -9.34
C ALA A 111 2.02 -10.06 -10.79
N SER A 112 1.75 -11.33 -11.08
CA SER A 112 1.75 -11.81 -12.46
C SER A 112 0.45 -11.39 -13.18
N PRO A 113 0.45 -11.32 -14.52
CA PRO A 113 -0.76 -11.00 -15.28
C PRO A 113 -1.95 -11.90 -14.94
N ARG A 114 -1.71 -13.19 -14.67
CA ARG A 114 -2.75 -14.15 -14.30
C ARG A 114 -3.35 -13.85 -12.92
N LEU A 115 -2.51 -13.48 -11.93
CA LEU A 115 -3.01 -13.09 -10.61
C LEU A 115 -3.89 -11.84 -10.68
N ILE A 116 -3.55 -10.91 -11.57
CA ILE A 116 -4.35 -9.71 -11.83
C ILE A 116 -5.69 -10.09 -12.47
N ASP A 117 -5.71 -10.99 -13.45
CA ASP A 117 -6.95 -11.52 -14.05
C ASP A 117 -7.88 -12.13 -12.99
N ASP A 118 -7.36 -13.06 -12.20
CA ASP A 118 -8.12 -13.76 -11.17
C ASP A 118 -8.67 -12.78 -10.12
N PHE A 119 -7.86 -11.77 -9.73
CA PHE A 119 -8.27 -10.78 -8.76
C PHE A 119 -9.33 -9.81 -9.32
N VAL A 120 -9.18 -9.32 -10.55
CA VAL A 120 -10.18 -8.45 -11.19
C VAL A 120 -11.50 -9.19 -11.41
N ALA A 121 -11.45 -10.46 -11.82
CA ALA A 121 -12.65 -11.29 -11.92
C ALA A 121 -13.37 -11.40 -10.57
N ARG A 122 -12.62 -11.62 -9.48
CA ARG A 122 -13.18 -11.65 -8.12
C ARG A 122 -13.75 -10.30 -7.69
N LEU A 123 -13.09 -9.19 -8.00
CA LEU A 123 -13.60 -7.84 -7.74
C LEU A 123 -14.92 -7.58 -8.48
N GLY A 124 -15.05 -8.08 -9.71
CA GLY A 124 -16.30 -8.06 -10.46
C GLY A 124 -17.41 -8.87 -9.81
N GLN A 125 -17.12 -10.12 -9.44
CA GLN A 125 -18.08 -11.00 -8.77
C GLN A 125 -18.56 -10.46 -7.42
N THR A 126 -17.71 -9.71 -6.73
CA THR A 126 -17.99 -9.14 -5.39
C THR A 126 -18.45 -7.68 -5.43
N GLY A 127 -18.67 -7.12 -6.63
CA GLY A 127 -19.27 -5.79 -6.81
C GLY A 127 -18.36 -4.59 -6.52
N TYR A 128 -17.03 -4.79 -6.52
CA TYR A 128 -16.05 -3.70 -6.37
C TYR A 128 -15.65 -3.06 -7.72
N VAL A 129 -15.79 -3.81 -8.81
CA VAL A 129 -15.47 -3.34 -10.17
C VAL A 129 -16.59 -3.72 -11.12
N ALA A 130 -17.02 -2.79 -11.97
CA ALA A 130 -17.88 -3.06 -13.11
C ALA A 130 -17.04 -3.12 -14.40
N MET A 131 -17.45 -3.99 -15.33
CA MET A 131 -16.91 -4.02 -16.69
C MET A 131 -17.92 -3.44 -17.66
N GLU A 132 -17.69 -2.20 -18.10
CA GLU A 132 -18.57 -1.49 -19.05
C GLU A 132 -18.06 -1.67 -20.48
N ARG A 133 -18.98 -1.75 -21.45
CA ARG A 133 -18.61 -1.72 -22.88
C ARG A 133 -18.34 -0.28 -23.27
N GLN A 134 -17.29 -0.04 -24.04
CA GLN A 134 -17.09 1.29 -24.60
C GLN A 134 -18.18 1.56 -25.66
N PRO A 135 -18.83 2.74 -25.69
CA PRO A 135 -20.01 2.99 -26.53
C PRO A 135 -19.79 2.87 -28.05
N GLU A 136 -18.60 3.20 -28.53
CA GLU A 136 -18.21 3.27 -29.95
C GLU A 136 -17.49 2.00 -30.44
N ASP A 137 -16.91 1.20 -29.55
CA ASP A 137 -16.26 -0.08 -29.82
C ASP A 137 -16.63 -1.10 -28.73
N SER A 138 -17.75 -1.79 -28.94
CA SER A 138 -18.28 -2.78 -27.99
C SER A 138 -17.36 -3.98 -27.69
N ARG A 139 -16.28 -4.16 -28.47
CA ARG A 139 -15.24 -5.16 -28.20
C ARG A 139 -14.34 -4.74 -27.04
N VAL A 140 -14.26 -3.46 -26.75
CA VAL A 140 -13.47 -2.91 -25.65
C VAL A 140 -14.28 -2.93 -24.36
N ARG A 141 -13.64 -3.40 -23.29
CA ARG A 141 -14.19 -3.38 -21.94
C ARG A 141 -13.37 -2.44 -21.06
N LEU A 142 -14.06 -1.53 -20.41
CA LEU A 142 -13.50 -0.56 -19.47
C LEU A 142 -13.76 -1.04 -18.04
N LEU A 143 -12.71 -1.00 -17.22
CA LEU A 143 -12.78 -1.22 -15.79
C LEU A 143 -13.29 0.05 -15.14
N LYS A 144 -14.34 -0.07 -14.34
CA LYS A 144 -14.89 1.05 -13.57
C LYS A 144 -14.95 0.65 -12.09
N PRO A 145 -14.24 1.33 -11.19
CA PRO A 145 -14.43 1.12 -9.76
C PRO A 145 -15.88 1.47 -9.41
N THR A 146 -16.53 0.61 -8.63
CA THR A 146 -17.84 0.94 -8.07
C THR A 146 -17.67 1.88 -6.88
N GLU A 147 -18.76 2.49 -6.43
CA GLU A 147 -18.73 3.30 -5.20
C GLU A 147 -18.23 2.50 -3.98
N ARG A 148 -18.42 1.18 -3.96
CA ARG A 148 -17.91 0.31 -2.90
C ARG A 148 -16.37 0.28 -2.87
N LEU A 149 -15.72 0.26 -4.03
CA LEU A 149 -14.26 0.35 -4.12
C LEU A 149 -13.79 1.77 -3.80
N LEU A 150 -14.45 2.80 -4.33
CA LEU A 150 -14.09 4.19 -4.06
C LEU A 150 -14.22 4.53 -2.57
N ALA A 151 -15.28 4.05 -1.89
CA ALA A 151 -15.45 4.23 -0.45
C ALA A 151 -14.33 3.56 0.36
N TRP A 152 -13.95 2.31 0.02
CA TRP A 152 -12.81 1.65 0.66
C TRP A 152 -11.51 2.42 0.43
N ASP A 153 -11.28 2.91 -0.78
CA ASP A 153 -10.09 3.68 -1.13
C ASP A 153 -10.02 5.00 -0.34
N ARG A 154 -11.15 5.67 -0.06
CA ARG A 154 -11.16 6.84 0.83
C ARG A 154 -10.82 6.51 2.28
N GLU A 155 -11.26 5.36 2.80
CA GLU A 155 -10.83 4.90 4.13
C GLU A 155 -9.33 4.57 4.14
N TRP A 156 -8.83 3.93 3.07
CA TRP A 156 -7.42 3.62 2.91
C TRP A 156 -6.56 4.89 2.83
N MET A 157 -7.00 5.90 2.07
CA MET A 157 -6.36 7.23 2.06
C MET A 157 -6.38 7.87 3.46
N ALA A 158 -7.53 7.90 4.13
CA ALA A 158 -7.64 8.47 5.48
C ALA A 158 -6.67 7.79 6.46
N ALA A 159 -6.47 6.46 6.36
CA ALA A 159 -5.51 5.73 7.18
C ALA A 159 -4.05 6.15 6.96
N HIS A 160 -3.67 6.53 5.73
CA HIS A 160 -2.33 7.02 5.40
C HIS A 160 -2.12 8.46 5.83
N PHE A 161 -3.17 9.29 5.78
CA PHE A 161 -3.09 10.71 6.08
C PHE A 161 -3.31 11.06 7.54
N ALA A 162 -4.01 10.23 8.33
CA ALA A 162 -4.24 10.52 9.74
C ALA A 162 -2.95 10.65 10.59
N PRO A 163 -1.91 9.81 10.41
CA PRO A 163 -0.63 10.02 11.08
C PRO A 163 0.08 11.30 10.63
N LEU A 164 -0.02 11.66 9.35
CA LEU A 164 0.55 12.91 8.84
C LEU A 164 -0.15 14.14 9.45
N ASP A 165 -1.48 14.09 9.59
CA ASP A 165 -2.27 15.14 10.24
C ASP A 165 -1.92 15.29 11.72
N LEU A 166 -1.63 14.19 12.40
CA LEU A 166 -1.14 14.21 13.79
C LEU A 166 0.25 14.87 13.89
N LEU A 167 1.17 14.56 12.96
CA LEU A 167 2.52 15.11 12.96
C LEU A 167 2.56 16.58 12.52
N TYR A 168 1.70 16.98 11.57
CA TYR A 168 1.73 18.29 10.95
C TYR A 168 0.30 18.87 10.83
N PRO A 169 -0.31 19.31 11.94
CA PRO A 169 -1.73 19.69 11.98
C PRO A 169 -2.07 21.04 11.33
N ASP A 170 -1.08 21.86 10.97
CA ASP A 170 -1.29 23.18 10.35
C ASP A 170 -0.61 23.25 8.96
N PRO A 171 -1.36 23.40 7.85
CA PRO A 171 -2.83 23.42 7.76
C PRO A 171 -3.48 22.03 7.85
N GLY A 172 -2.67 20.98 8.02
CA GLY A 172 -3.11 19.59 8.12
C GLY A 172 -3.41 18.91 6.77
N TYR A 173 -4.02 17.72 6.88
CA TYR A 173 -4.41 16.86 5.76
C TYR A 173 -5.94 16.67 5.76
N GLY A 174 -6.65 17.78 5.85
CA GLY A 174 -8.10 17.83 6.04
C GLY A 174 -8.93 17.09 4.97
N PRO A 175 -8.68 17.25 3.65
CA PRO A 175 -9.52 16.61 2.64
C PRO A 175 -9.53 15.07 2.72
N PRO A 176 -8.38 14.37 2.87
CA PRO A 176 -8.38 12.93 3.20
C PRO A 176 -9.14 12.58 4.47
N GLY A 177 -8.97 13.33 5.57
CA GLY A 177 -9.65 13.06 6.83
C GLY A 177 -11.19 13.12 6.72
N ARG A 178 -11.70 14.01 5.85
CA ARG A 178 -13.13 14.13 5.54
C ARG A 178 -13.63 13.13 4.49
N ARG A 179 -12.74 12.27 3.95
CA ARG A 179 -13.07 11.33 2.85
C ARG A 179 -13.71 12.07 1.68
N ASP A 180 -13.11 13.19 1.28
CA ASP A 180 -13.62 14.04 0.21
C ASP A 180 -13.50 13.36 -1.17
N PRO A 181 -14.62 13.03 -1.86
CA PRO A 181 -14.58 12.37 -3.17
C PRO A 181 -13.94 13.23 -4.27
N ALA A 182 -14.06 14.56 -4.20
CA ALA A 182 -13.43 15.45 -5.18
C ALA A 182 -11.92 15.43 -5.01
N PHE A 183 -11.44 15.47 -3.77
CA PHE A 183 -10.02 15.31 -3.49
C PHE A 183 -9.50 13.93 -3.92
N GLN A 184 -10.24 12.85 -3.62
CA GLN A 184 -9.88 11.49 -4.05
C GLN A 184 -9.65 11.41 -5.57
N ALA A 185 -10.57 11.96 -6.37
CA ALA A 185 -10.45 11.93 -7.83
C ALA A 185 -9.20 12.69 -8.32
N VAL A 186 -8.94 13.89 -7.78
CA VAL A 186 -7.76 14.67 -8.17
C VAL A 186 -6.47 14.01 -7.71
N HIS A 187 -6.42 13.50 -6.48
CA HIS A 187 -5.29 12.76 -5.93
C HIS A 187 -4.95 11.52 -6.77
N ALA A 188 -5.95 10.70 -7.09
CA ALA A 188 -5.76 9.51 -7.91
C ALA A 188 -5.26 9.83 -9.33
N GLY A 189 -5.78 10.89 -9.96
CA GLY A 189 -5.29 11.36 -11.26
C GLY A 189 -3.84 11.86 -11.22
N ALA A 190 -3.48 12.59 -10.16
CA ALA A 190 -2.14 13.15 -9.98
C ALA A 190 -1.09 12.10 -9.54
N ALA A 191 -1.51 11.05 -8.81
CA ALA A 191 -0.63 10.02 -8.26
C ALA A 191 0.15 9.23 -9.34
N LEU A 192 -0.35 9.18 -10.57
CA LEU A 192 0.34 8.55 -11.70
C LEU A 192 1.75 9.13 -11.93
N ALA A 193 1.96 10.42 -11.63
CA ALA A 193 3.26 11.07 -11.74
C ALA A 193 4.27 10.62 -10.66
N ALA A 194 3.80 10.06 -9.54
CA ALA A 194 4.64 9.59 -8.44
C ALA A 194 5.01 8.10 -8.56
N PHE A 195 4.50 7.36 -9.55
CA PHE A 195 4.66 5.90 -9.60
C PHE A 195 6.11 5.44 -9.59
N ASP A 196 7.02 6.13 -10.28
CA ASP A 196 8.45 5.76 -10.27
C ASP A 196 9.07 5.96 -8.89
N ALA A 197 8.70 7.02 -8.16
CA ALA A 197 9.14 7.24 -6.78
C ALA A 197 8.58 6.16 -5.83
N ILE A 198 7.31 5.80 -5.97
CA ILE A 198 6.66 4.76 -5.15
C ILE A 198 7.29 3.38 -5.41
N ILE A 199 7.58 3.05 -6.68
CA ILE A 199 8.29 1.81 -7.04
C ILE A 199 9.68 1.81 -6.40
N ALA A 200 10.45 2.88 -6.56
CA ALA A 200 11.79 2.99 -5.98
C ALA A 200 11.76 2.82 -4.46
N MET A 201 10.82 3.47 -3.76
CA MET A 201 10.62 3.35 -2.32
C MET A 201 10.26 1.91 -1.90
N THR A 202 9.41 1.24 -2.69
CA THR A 202 8.98 -0.13 -2.35
C THR A 202 10.18 -1.08 -2.41
N TRP A 203 11.02 -0.90 -3.42
CA TRP A 203 12.22 -1.72 -3.60
C TRP A 203 13.40 -1.28 -2.73
N SER A 204 13.43 -0.08 -2.16
CA SER A 204 14.45 0.31 -1.17
C SER A 204 14.23 -0.37 0.20
N ASN A 205 12.99 -0.82 0.48
CA ASN A 205 12.61 -1.53 1.70
C ASN A 205 12.84 -3.05 1.63
N LEU A 206 13.99 -3.49 1.09
CA LEU A 206 14.30 -4.90 0.80
C LEU A 206 14.11 -5.85 2.01
N GLU A 207 14.29 -5.35 3.22
CA GLU A 207 14.11 -6.14 4.44
C GLU A 207 12.66 -6.57 4.67
N ILE A 208 11.69 -5.74 4.22
CA ILE A 208 10.25 -5.91 4.45
C ILE A 208 9.53 -6.37 3.17
N VAL A 209 10.11 -6.21 1.98
CA VAL A 209 9.55 -6.62 0.68
C VAL A 209 8.95 -8.04 0.68
N PHE A 210 9.57 -8.99 1.38
CA PHE A 210 9.02 -10.35 1.49
C PHE A 210 7.64 -10.36 2.19
N PHE A 211 7.49 -9.58 3.27
CA PHE A 211 6.25 -9.47 4.02
C PHE A 211 5.20 -8.61 3.29
N LEU A 212 5.63 -7.68 2.44
CA LEU A 212 4.74 -6.96 1.53
C LEU A 212 4.06 -7.91 0.55
N SER A 213 4.80 -8.89 0.04
CA SER A 213 4.32 -9.85 -0.96
C SER A 213 3.49 -11.00 -0.38
N ALA A 214 3.68 -11.32 0.90
CA ALA A 214 2.95 -12.41 1.55
C ALA A 214 1.59 -11.94 2.08
N THR A 215 0.54 -12.71 1.80
CA THR A 215 -0.84 -12.41 2.22
C THR A 215 -0.93 -12.01 3.70
N SER A 216 -1.38 -10.79 3.94
CA SER A 216 -1.59 -10.12 5.24
C SER A 216 -0.37 -10.08 6.15
N ALA A 217 0.83 -10.45 5.68
CA ALA A 217 1.98 -10.60 6.55
C ALA A 217 2.48 -9.27 7.12
N LEU A 218 2.49 -8.21 6.30
CA LEU A 218 2.85 -6.87 6.75
C LEU A 218 1.96 -6.40 7.91
N ILE A 219 0.63 -6.46 7.76
CA ILE A 219 -0.29 -5.93 8.77
C ILE A 219 -0.29 -6.78 10.05
N ILE A 220 -0.10 -8.10 9.93
CA ILE A 220 0.10 -9.00 11.07
C ILE A 220 1.34 -8.59 11.87
N LEU A 221 2.45 -8.30 11.19
CA LEU A 221 3.68 -7.87 11.86
C LEU A 221 3.53 -6.47 12.46
N LEU A 222 2.92 -5.52 11.75
CA LEU A 222 2.64 -4.18 12.27
C LEU A 222 1.78 -4.21 13.54
N SER A 223 0.82 -5.14 13.63
CA SER A 223 -0.04 -5.32 14.81
C SER A 223 0.77 -5.60 16.09
N PHE A 224 2.04 -6.02 15.99
CA PHE A 224 2.88 -6.21 17.16
C PHE A 224 3.21 -4.90 17.89
N PHE A 225 3.14 -3.74 17.22
CA PHE A 225 3.24 -2.45 17.92
C PHE A 225 2.10 -2.27 18.94
N GLU A 226 0.87 -2.67 18.60
CA GLU A 226 -0.29 -2.62 19.52
C GLU A 226 -0.12 -3.57 20.71
N MET A 227 0.68 -4.62 20.54
CA MET A 227 1.00 -5.61 21.59
C MET A 227 2.23 -5.21 22.42
N GLY A 228 2.62 -3.93 22.38
CA GLY A 228 3.78 -3.39 23.10
C GLY A 228 5.12 -3.72 22.44
N GLY A 229 5.15 -4.07 21.16
CA GLY A 229 6.37 -4.48 20.45
C GLY A 229 7.51 -3.46 20.41
N ALA A 230 7.21 -2.17 20.63
CA ALA A 230 8.22 -1.12 20.76
C ALA A 230 8.85 -1.03 22.16
N ASP A 231 8.27 -1.67 23.18
CA ASP A 231 8.83 -1.76 24.53
C ASP A 231 9.86 -2.90 24.58
N PRO A 232 11.15 -2.63 24.88
CA PRO A 232 12.20 -3.65 24.98
C PRO A 232 11.92 -4.76 25.99
N GLU A 233 11.09 -4.48 27.00
CA GLU A 233 10.70 -5.45 28.03
C GLU A 233 9.44 -6.25 27.68
N SER A 234 8.74 -5.87 26.60
CA SER A 234 7.55 -6.58 26.14
C SER A 234 7.87 -8.03 25.78
N ARG A 235 6.93 -8.91 26.16
CA ARG A 235 6.94 -10.34 25.85
C ARG A 235 5.57 -10.75 25.37
N ILE A 236 5.43 -10.91 24.06
CA ILE A 236 4.18 -11.31 23.43
C ILE A 236 4.06 -12.83 23.54
N ARG A 237 2.95 -13.37 24.06
CA ARG A 237 2.74 -14.82 24.04
C ARG A 237 2.22 -15.22 22.67
N GLU A 238 2.73 -16.33 22.12
CA GLU A 238 2.26 -16.84 20.83
C GLU A 238 0.76 -17.20 20.86
N SER A 239 0.21 -17.57 22.02
CA SER A 239 -1.22 -17.79 22.23
C SER A 239 -2.06 -16.54 21.95
N ASP A 240 -1.51 -15.36 22.23
CA ASP A 240 -2.24 -14.10 22.12
C ASP A 240 -2.42 -13.72 20.66
N LEU A 241 -1.66 -14.33 19.74
CA LEU A 241 -1.78 -14.12 18.29
C LEU A 241 -2.97 -14.86 17.66
N ALA A 242 -3.67 -15.71 18.42
CA ALA A 242 -4.72 -16.57 17.89
C ALA A 242 -5.87 -15.80 17.21
N HIS A 243 -6.12 -14.55 17.65
CA HIS A 243 -7.15 -13.68 17.10
C HIS A 243 -6.77 -13.05 15.75
N LEU A 244 -5.47 -12.95 15.41
CA LEU A 244 -5.00 -12.33 14.16
C LEU A 244 -5.38 -13.17 12.92
N ALA A 245 -5.46 -14.50 13.07
CA ALA A 245 -5.82 -15.40 11.98
C ALA A 245 -7.21 -15.09 11.38
N PRO A 246 -8.31 -15.13 12.17
CA PRO A 246 -9.62 -14.77 11.65
C PRO A 246 -9.73 -13.29 11.28
N ARG A 247 -9.06 -12.38 12.02
CA ARG A 247 -9.05 -10.94 11.75
C ARG A 247 -8.56 -10.63 10.32
N PHE A 248 -7.49 -11.29 9.90
CA PHE A 248 -6.85 -11.05 8.59
C PHE A 248 -7.10 -12.16 7.56
N GLY A 249 -8.02 -13.09 7.83
CA GLY A 249 -8.45 -14.10 6.86
C GLY A 249 -7.36 -15.10 6.48
N VAL A 250 -6.46 -15.43 7.42
CA VAL A 250 -5.35 -16.38 7.20
C VAL A 250 -5.40 -17.53 8.19
N SER A 251 -4.67 -18.61 7.90
CA SER A 251 -4.56 -19.75 8.82
C SER A 251 -3.55 -19.47 9.94
N ARG A 252 -3.70 -20.18 11.08
CA ARG A 252 -2.68 -20.18 12.15
C ARG A 252 -1.31 -20.68 11.65
N THR A 253 -1.31 -21.64 10.72
CA THR A 253 -0.09 -22.15 10.08
C THR A 253 0.60 -21.05 9.28
N HIS A 254 -0.17 -20.21 8.56
CA HIS A 254 0.38 -19.07 7.82
C HIS A 254 1.06 -18.06 8.76
N ILE A 255 0.42 -17.71 9.88
CA ILE A 255 1.03 -16.85 10.92
C ILE A 255 2.34 -17.47 11.42
N ARG A 256 2.35 -18.76 11.76
CA ARG A 256 3.57 -19.44 12.20
C ARG A 256 4.70 -19.37 11.17
N ASN A 257 4.38 -19.49 9.88
CA ASN A 257 5.37 -19.35 8.81
C ASN A 257 5.91 -17.92 8.70
N ILE A 258 5.04 -16.90 8.82
CA ILE A 258 5.47 -15.50 8.88
C ILE A 258 6.46 -15.29 10.04
N LEU A 259 6.15 -15.82 11.22
CA LEU A 259 7.01 -15.70 12.40
C LEU A 259 8.33 -16.45 12.25
N ALA A 260 8.34 -17.59 11.56
CA ALA A 260 9.57 -18.32 11.27
C ALA A 260 10.49 -17.48 10.38
N VAL A 261 9.95 -16.88 9.31
CA VAL A 261 10.72 -16.00 8.42
C VAL A 261 11.18 -14.72 9.14
N ALA A 262 10.32 -14.11 9.97
CA ALA A 262 10.71 -12.94 10.77
C ALA A 262 11.86 -13.27 11.72
N ARG A 263 11.87 -14.47 12.32
CA ARG A 263 12.99 -14.96 13.13
C ARG A 263 14.26 -15.14 12.30
N GLU A 264 14.16 -15.77 11.14
CA GLU A 264 15.30 -15.98 10.23
C GLU A 264 15.92 -14.65 9.77
N ARG A 265 15.10 -13.61 9.61
CA ARG A 265 15.54 -12.25 9.30
C ARG A 265 16.01 -11.44 10.52
N GLY A 266 16.00 -12.04 11.71
CA GLY A 266 16.47 -11.40 12.94
C GLY A 266 15.53 -10.32 13.50
N PHE A 267 14.26 -10.33 13.12
CA PHE A 267 13.25 -9.38 13.63
C PHE A 267 12.65 -9.80 14.96
N LEU A 268 12.71 -11.08 15.30
CA LEU A 268 12.23 -11.55 16.58
C LEU A 268 13.08 -12.70 17.10
N THR A 269 13.06 -12.86 18.41
CA THR A 269 13.58 -14.03 19.12
C THR A 269 12.44 -14.72 19.84
N ARG A 270 12.62 -16.02 20.10
CA ARG A 270 11.68 -16.80 20.90
C ARG A 270 12.35 -17.23 22.20
N SER A 271 11.58 -17.26 23.28
CA SER A 271 12.09 -17.60 24.62
C SER A 271 11.04 -18.31 25.48
N GLY A 272 11.50 -18.79 26.64
CA GLY A 272 10.67 -19.48 27.64
C GLY A 272 10.28 -20.92 27.26
N PRO A 273 9.44 -21.57 28.09
CA PRO A 273 9.04 -22.96 27.87
C PRO A 273 8.40 -23.15 26.49
N ARG A 274 8.87 -24.14 25.74
CA ARG A 274 8.41 -24.45 24.38
C ARG A 274 8.46 -23.26 23.40
N ASN A 275 9.35 -22.28 23.63
CA ASN A 275 9.49 -21.08 22.79
C ASN A 275 8.19 -20.26 22.68
N ALA A 276 7.39 -20.22 23.76
CA ALA A 276 6.06 -19.62 23.79
C ALA A 276 6.04 -18.09 23.80
N PHE A 277 7.16 -17.43 24.13
CA PHE A 277 7.25 -15.97 24.16
C PHE A 277 8.03 -15.46 22.96
N ILE A 278 7.52 -14.38 22.36
CA ILE A 278 8.13 -13.63 21.27
C ILE A 278 8.66 -12.32 21.84
N ARG A 279 9.91 -12.01 21.55
CA ARG A 279 10.54 -10.71 21.81
C ARG A 279 10.98 -10.12 20.48
N LEU A 280 10.59 -8.89 20.20
CA LEU A 280 11.00 -8.18 18.99
C LEU A 280 12.40 -7.60 19.18
N THR A 281 13.18 -7.56 18.11
CA THR A 281 14.53 -7.01 18.15
C THR A 281 14.51 -5.52 17.84
N PRO A 282 15.53 -4.74 18.24
CA PRO A 282 15.66 -3.35 17.82
C PRO A 282 15.64 -3.19 16.29
N ARG A 283 16.18 -4.18 15.56
CA ARG A 283 16.14 -4.22 14.09
C ARG A 283 14.71 -4.23 13.55
N TRP A 284 13.79 -4.97 14.17
CA TRP A 284 12.38 -4.95 13.77
C TRP A 284 11.78 -3.56 13.94
N THR A 285 11.98 -2.92 15.10
CA THR A 285 11.47 -1.57 15.35
C THR A 285 12.01 -0.59 14.32
N THR A 286 13.33 -0.56 14.10
CA THR A 286 13.95 0.33 13.11
C THR A 286 13.44 0.09 11.69
N ALA A 287 13.33 -1.16 11.25
CA ALA A 287 12.88 -1.47 9.90
C ALA A 287 11.42 -1.05 9.68
N PHE A 288 10.53 -1.36 10.63
CA PHE A 288 9.11 -1.03 10.49
C PHE A 288 8.82 0.46 10.71
N ASP A 289 9.57 1.14 11.60
CA ASP A 289 9.53 2.60 11.73
C ASP A 289 9.93 3.27 10.41
N ARG A 290 11.01 2.80 9.78
CA ARG A 290 11.46 3.30 8.47
C ARG A 290 10.39 3.09 7.40
N PHE A 291 9.80 1.90 7.31
CA PHE A 291 8.74 1.61 6.35
C PHE A 291 7.50 2.51 6.53
N ILE A 292 7.09 2.76 7.78
CA ILE A 292 5.98 3.68 8.07
C ILE A 292 6.35 5.09 7.61
N ALA A 293 7.54 5.59 7.99
CA ALA A 293 7.98 6.92 7.60
C ALA A 293 8.12 7.08 6.08
N ASP A 294 8.61 6.06 5.37
CA ASP A 294 8.65 6.02 3.90
C ASP A 294 7.23 6.12 3.30
N SER A 295 6.28 5.36 3.86
CA SER A 295 4.87 5.36 3.42
C SER A 295 4.21 6.73 3.63
N LEU A 296 4.50 7.39 4.77
CA LEU A 296 4.02 8.74 5.07
C LEU A 296 4.67 9.79 4.15
N ALA A 297 5.97 9.70 3.87
CA ALA A 297 6.65 10.59 2.93
C ALA A 297 6.04 10.51 1.51
N GLN A 298 5.73 9.28 1.04
CA GLN A 298 5.04 9.10 -0.25
C GLN A 298 3.59 9.63 -0.23
N SER A 299 2.91 9.49 0.90
CA SER A 299 1.56 10.04 1.08
C SER A 299 1.59 11.56 1.01
N ASP A 300 2.56 12.22 1.66
CA ASP A 300 2.76 13.67 1.56
C ASP A 300 3.11 14.11 0.12
N LEU A 301 3.98 13.37 -0.58
CA LEU A 301 4.29 13.63 -1.99
C LEU A 301 3.03 13.64 -2.86
N THR A 302 2.21 12.59 -2.75
CA THR A 302 0.98 12.48 -3.57
C THR A 302 -0.09 13.49 -3.17
N TYR A 303 -0.15 13.88 -1.89
CA TYR A 303 -0.98 14.99 -1.43
C TYR A 303 -0.59 16.31 -2.08
N ARG A 304 0.70 16.64 -2.11
CA ARG A 304 1.20 17.87 -2.74
C ARG A 304 1.00 17.89 -4.25
N LEU A 305 1.13 16.73 -4.91
CA LEU A 305 0.75 16.60 -6.32
C LEU A 305 -0.74 16.90 -6.55
N ALA A 306 -1.61 16.42 -5.66
CA ALA A 306 -3.04 16.72 -5.72
C ALA A 306 -3.32 18.22 -5.51
N LEU A 307 -2.71 18.84 -4.50
CA LEU A 307 -2.85 20.29 -4.25
C LEU A 307 -2.36 21.13 -5.44
N ARG A 308 -1.25 20.75 -6.07
CA ARG A 308 -0.74 21.40 -7.27
C ARG A 308 -1.73 21.28 -8.43
N ALA A 309 -2.31 20.09 -8.64
CA ALA A 309 -3.33 19.88 -9.67
C ALA A 309 -4.61 20.70 -9.41
N MET A 310 -4.94 20.95 -8.14
CA MET A 310 -6.06 21.83 -7.73
C MET A 310 -5.72 23.34 -7.77
N GLY A 311 -4.46 23.72 -7.99
CA GLY A 311 -4.01 25.11 -7.88
C GLY A 311 -3.94 25.64 -6.44
N ALA A 312 -3.93 24.77 -5.44
CA ALA A 312 -3.96 25.10 -4.00
C ALA A 312 -2.57 25.02 -3.31
N ASP A 313 -1.49 24.79 -4.06
CA ASP A 313 -0.12 24.57 -3.56
C ASP A 313 0.40 25.73 -2.68
N ALA A 314 -0.12 26.95 -2.88
CA ALA A 314 0.29 28.14 -2.13
C ALA A 314 -0.14 28.14 -0.66
N LEU A 315 -1.20 27.39 -0.29
CA LEU A 315 -1.73 27.35 1.08
C LEU A 315 -0.94 26.41 2.00
N TYR A 316 -0.07 25.55 1.46
CA TYR A 316 0.59 24.46 2.19
C TYR A 316 2.13 24.52 2.11
N ARG A 317 2.70 25.67 1.71
CA ARG A 317 4.14 25.93 1.80
C ARG A 317 4.49 26.37 3.24
N GLY A 318 4.60 25.41 4.15
CA GLY A 318 5.02 25.56 5.54
C GLY A 318 6.12 24.58 5.94
#